data_AF-A0AAX0XU47-F1
#
_entry.id   AF-A0AAX0XU47-F1
#
_cell.length_a   1.000
_cell.length_b   1.000
_cell.length_c   1.000
_cell.angle_alpha   90.00
_cell.angle_beta   90.00
_cell.angle_gamma   90.00
#
_symmetry.space_group_name_H-M   'P 1'
#
loop_
_entity.id
_entity.type
_entity.pdbx_description
1 polymer ?
#
loop_
_entity_poly.entity_id
_entity_poly.type
_entity_poly.pdbx_seq_one_letter_code
_entity_poly.pdbx_strand_id
1 'polypeptide(L)'
;MRRFVTHSAFNLLWLLTTVGACVGSATAQTASFDCGVASTVIEHTICQQDVLGALDSQLADRYEQARDSADSSQADVLLAEQRQWLKQRNACSKKTSQLPECLRDSMAHRIKVLGEQVAQQDKAFTETVQLIQVDPAAAAVKLNDYRSAEASVWLLYLHQFESASGVSDKLARARYAQVLARFNNEYTASMAADLGYEKPATRASATLTLLRLVLEERSNPESQRHCFIFKRIGWPAYDAFGGLWGSSRDNMAPYCSLPDDLFRRPVWQRLSQLFNTQMERISSSFGTIVFGTFADWRIDELHINLAPEDFIAIDKAGRSTSAAEPRIRNGDAKVWPVAEREAMLKAIAEVRQLTLTWLQEEKGMSVQNAEIAVNNIVAIWLNQRLDFIEEWDLSEDA
;
A
#
# COMPACT_ATOMS: atom_id res chain seq x y z
N MET A 1 50.71 -6.94 -42.37
CA MET A 1 51.63 -6.52 -43.45
C MET A 1 50.98 -6.79 -44.80
N ARG A 2 50.91 -5.75 -45.65
CA ARG A 2 50.56 -5.71 -47.10
C ARG A 2 49.13 -6.10 -47.52
N ARG A 3 48.46 -5.40 -48.44
CA ARG A 3 48.52 -4.05 -49.06
C ARG A 3 47.24 -3.96 -49.95
N PHE A 4 46.59 -2.80 -49.94
CA PHE A 4 45.89 -2.09 -51.03
C PHE A 4 45.08 -2.86 -52.09
N VAL A 5 43.81 -2.45 -52.29
CA VAL A 5 43.29 -1.90 -53.58
C VAL A 5 42.22 -0.84 -53.29
N THR A 6 42.25 0.24 -54.06
CA THR A 6 41.43 1.45 -54.09
C THR A 6 40.24 1.33 -55.06
N HIS A 7 39.13 2.06 -54.85
CA HIS A 7 38.50 3.03 -55.80
C HIS A 7 37.03 3.38 -55.44
N SER A 8 36.81 4.68 -55.27
CA SER A 8 35.74 5.55 -55.83
C SER A 8 34.24 5.17 -55.77
N ALA A 9 33.53 5.99 -54.98
CA ALA A 9 32.27 6.72 -55.23
C ALA A 9 31.25 6.20 -56.26
N PHE A 10 30.01 5.97 -55.79
CA PHE A 10 28.77 6.31 -56.52
C PHE A 10 27.64 6.61 -55.52
N ASN A 11 27.04 7.79 -55.65
CA ASN A 11 25.78 8.17 -55.03
C ASN A 11 24.64 7.29 -55.55
N LEU A 12 23.67 6.92 -54.70
CA LEU A 12 22.24 7.12 -55.00
C LEU A 12 21.37 6.85 -53.76
N LEU A 13 20.49 7.82 -53.49
CA LEU A 13 19.32 7.74 -52.62
C LEU A 13 18.54 6.43 -52.79
N TRP A 14 18.21 5.78 -51.68
CA TRP A 14 16.98 4.99 -51.53
C TRP A 14 16.26 5.44 -50.25
N LEU A 15 15.27 6.30 -50.42
CA LEU A 15 14.15 6.45 -49.49
C LEU A 15 13.23 5.26 -49.68
N LEU A 16 12.89 4.54 -48.60
CA LEU A 16 11.53 4.07 -48.27
C LEU A 16 11.50 3.14 -47.05
N THR A 17 10.59 3.49 -46.13
CA THR A 17 9.79 2.62 -45.22
C THR A 17 10.47 1.87 -44.07
N THR A 18 10.13 2.25 -42.83
CA THR A 18 9.16 1.49 -42.00
C THR A 18 8.83 2.26 -40.72
N VAL A 19 7.53 2.46 -40.50
CA VAL A 19 6.95 2.90 -39.22
C VAL A 19 7.14 1.74 -38.24
N GLY A 20 8.07 1.90 -37.29
CA GLY A 20 8.21 0.99 -36.17
C GLY A 20 7.07 1.22 -35.18
N ALA A 21 5.96 0.51 -35.37
CA ALA A 21 4.92 0.40 -34.36
C ALA A 21 5.52 -0.38 -33.17
N CYS A 22 5.74 0.31 -32.05
CA CYS A 22 5.95 -0.32 -30.76
C CYS A 22 4.65 -1.05 -30.39
N VAL A 23 4.55 -2.32 -30.77
CA VAL A 23 3.56 -3.22 -30.17
C VAL A 23 4.04 -3.43 -28.75
N GLY A 24 3.41 -2.74 -27.80
CA GLY A 24 3.53 -3.06 -26.39
C GLY A 24 3.13 -4.52 -26.22
N SER A 25 4.06 -5.36 -25.79
CA SER A 25 3.75 -6.72 -25.38
C SER A 25 2.75 -6.64 -24.23
N ALA A 26 1.47 -6.82 -24.53
CA ALA A 26 0.51 -7.22 -23.52
C ALA A 26 1.06 -8.53 -22.95
N THR A 27 1.39 -8.54 -21.67
CA THR A 27 1.72 -9.76 -20.94
C THR A 27 0.55 -10.72 -21.14
N ALA A 28 0.72 -11.75 -21.96
CA ALA A 28 -0.27 -12.79 -22.10
C ALA A 28 -0.44 -13.42 -20.72
N GLN A 29 -1.54 -13.11 -20.04
CA GLN A 29 -1.84 -13.69 -18.74
C GLN A 29 -2.05 -15.19 -18.98
N THR A 30 -1.05 -15.98 -18.62
CA THR A 30 -1.11 -17.43 -18.76
C THR A 30 -2.19 -17.98 -17.83
N ALA A 31 -2.61 -19.22 -18.07
CA ALA A 31 -3.47 -19.93 -17.12
C ALA A 31 -2.86 -19.98 -15.71
N SER A 32 -3.68 -20.27 -14.70
CA SER A 32 -3.24 -20.36 -13.29
C SER A 32 -2.36 -21.58 -13.01
N PHE A 33 -2.06 -22.38 -14.02
CA PHE A 33 -1.26 -23.59 -14.00
C PHE A 33 -0.28 -23.64 -15.18
N ASP A 34 0.75 -24.48 -15.07
CA ASP A 34 1.72 -24.67 -16.14
C ASP A 34 1.08 -25.40 -17.34
N CYS A 35 0.93 -24.68 -18.45
CA CYS A 35 0.37 -25.22 -19.68
C CYS A 35 1.19 -26.37 -20.29
N GLY A 36 2.48 -26.50 -19.94
CA GLY A 36 3.32 -27.63 -20.33
C GLY A 36 2.90 -28.96 -19.70
N VAL A 37 2.14 -28.93 -18.60
CA VAL A 37 1.62 -30.13 -17.93
C VAL A 37 0.12 -30.35 -18.14
N ALA A 38 -0.50 -29.60 -19.06
CA ALA A 38 -1.89 -29.79 -19.44
C ALA A 38 -2.14 -31.23 -19.91
N SER A 39 -3.18 -31.86 -19.37
CA SER A 39 -3.48 -33.29 -19.54
C SER A 39 -4.89 -33.57 -20.07
N THR A 40 -5.80 -32.60 -19.93
CA THR A 40 -7.19 -32.73 -20.37
C THR A 40 -7.50 -31.82 -21.56
N VAL A 41 -8.53 -32.18 -22.34
CA VAL A 41 -9.04 -31.32 -23.44
C VAL A 41 -9.44 -29.94 -22.91
N ILE A 42 -9.95 -29.86 -21.67
CA ILE A 42 -10.27 -28.59 -21.01
C ILE A 42 -9.01 -27.75 -20.78
N GLU A 43 -7.98 -28.33 -20.16
CA GLU A 43 -6.72 -27.64 -19.86
C GLU A 43 -6.01 -27.18 -21.14
N HIS A 44 -5.94 -28.05 -22.15
CA HIS A 44 -5.37 -27.65 -23.45
C HIS A 44 -6.15 -26.49 -24.09
N THR A 45 -7.48 -26.49 -23.99
CA THR A 45 -8.29 -25.40 -24.55
C THR A 45 -8.06 -24.09 -23.79
N ILE A 46 -7.96 -24.14 -22.46
CA ILE A 46 -7.61 -22.98 -21.64
C ILE A 46 -6.24 -22.42 -22.03
N CYS A 47 -5.25 -23.29 -22.20
CA CYS A 47 -3.89 -22.91 -22.55
C CYS A 47 -3.71 -22.38 -23.98
N GLN A 48 -4.55 -22.81 -24.92
CA GLN A 48 -4.47 -22.40 -26.32
C GLN A 48 -5.18 -21.06 -26.59
N GLN A 49 -5.98 -20.55 -25.66
CA GLN A 49 -6.74 -19.32 -25.83
C GLN A 49 -6.46 -18.34 -24.70
N ASP A 50 -5.78 -17.24 -25.03
CA ASP A 50 -5.40 -16.21 -24.07
C ASP A 50 -6.57 -15.72 -23.20
N VAL A 51 -7.75 -15.58 -23.79
CA VAL A 51 -8.96 -15.17 -23.05
C VAL A 51 -9.36 -16.18 -21.97
N LEU A 52 -9.24 -17.49 -22.25
CA LEU A 52 -9.54 -18.54 -21.28
C LEU A 52 -8.44 -18.66 -20.23
N GLY A 53 -7.17 -18.52 -20.61
CA GLY A 53 -6.05 -18.45 -19.67
C GLY A 53 -6.20 -17.29 -18.67
N ALA A 54 -6.56 -16.10 -19.17
CA ALA A 54 -6.83 -14.94 -18.32
C ALA A 54 -8.02 -15.16 -17.38
N LEU A 55 -9.12 -15.77 -17.86
CA LEU A 55 -10.25 -16.12 -17.00
C LEU A 55 -9.88 -17.15 -15.93
N ASP A 56 -9.01 -18.11 -16.25
CA ASP A 56 -8.56 -19.13 -15.31
C ASP A 56 -7.74 -18.51 -14.17
N SER A 57 -6.79 -17.63 -14.52
CA SER A 57 -6.01 -16.84 -13.56
C SER A 57 -6.90 -15.95 -12.69
N GLN A 58 -7.82 -15.19 -13.30
CA GLN A 58 -8.76 -14.36 -12.55
C GLN A 58 -9.64 -15.19 -11.58
N LEU A 59 -10.06 -16.40 -12.00
CA LEU A 59 -10.86 -17.27 -11.15
C LEU A 59 -10.05 -17.83 -9.98
N ALA A 60 -8.79 -18.20 -10.20
CA ALA A 60 -7.87 -18.62 -9.15
C ALA A 60 -7.68 -17.50 -8.11
N ASP A 61 -7.42 -16.27 -8.55
CA ASP A 61 -7.27 -15.10 -7.66
C ASP A 61 -8.52 -14.86 -6.82
N ARG A 62 -9.71 -14.90 -7.43
CA ARG A 62 -10.98 -14.70 -6.71
C ARG A 62 -11.27 -15.83 -5.72
N TYR A 63 -10.93 -17.06 -6.06
CA TYR A 63 -11.09 -18.19 -5.16
C TYR A 63 -10.14 -18.08 -3.95
N GLU A 64 -8.89 -17.66 -4.15
CA GLU A 64 -7.96 -17.40 -3.05
C GLU A 64 -8.47 -16.26 -2.15
N GLN A 65 -8.94 -15.15 -2.72
CA GLN A 65 -9.53 -14.04 -1.96
C GLN A 65 -10.73 -14.50 -1.12
N ALA A 66 -11.61 -15.33 -1.68
CA ALA A 66 -12.78 -15.85 -0.96
C ALA A 66 -12.33 -16.76 0.19
N ARG A 67 -11.38 -17.66 -0.06
CA ARG A 67 -10.84 -18.55 0.97
C ARG A 67 -10.20 -17.77 2.12
N ASP A 68 -9.44 -16.72 1.81
CA ASP A 68 -8.67 -15.96 2.80
C ASP A 68 -9.56 -15.02 3.63
N SER A 69 -10.78 -14.72 3.19
CA SER A 69 -11.77 -13.93 3.93
C SER A 69 -12.86 -14.78 4.59
N ALA A 70 -12.89 -16.08 4.34
CA ALA A 70 -13.85 -17.02 4.92
C ALA A 70 -13.44 -17.48 6.34
N ASP A 71 -14.43 -17.59 7.23
CA ASP A 71 -14.28 -18.39 8.44
C ASP A 71 -14.21 -19.90 8.08
N SER A 72 -13.85 -20.74 9.05
CA SER A 72 -13.67 -22.18 8.81
C SER A 72 -14.93 -22.85 8.23
N SER A 73 -16.14 -22.44 8.62
CA SER A 73 -17.38 -23.02 8.08
C SER A 73 -17.63 -22.61 6.63
N GLN A 74 -17.42 -21.33 6.32
CA GLN A 74 -17.59 -20.80 4.97
C GLN A 74 -16.51 -21.31 4.02
N ALA A 75 -15.30 -21.57 4.52
CA ALA A 75 -14.22 -22.18 3.74
C ALA A 75 -14.57 -23.60 3.28
N ASP A 76 -15.20 -24.41 4.14
CA ASP A 76 -15.65 -25.76 3.78
C ASP A 76 -16.78 -25.72 2.74
N VAL A 77 -17.73 -24.79 2.87
CA VAL A 77 -18.79 -24.56 1.88
C VAL A 77 -18.19 -24.14 0.54
N LEU A 78 -17.31 -23.15 0.54
CA LEU A 78 -16.62 -22.64 -0.65
C LEU A 78 -15.87 -23.75 -1.40
N LEU A 79 -15.15 -24.62 -0.67
CA LEU A 79 -14.44 -25.75 -1.26
C LEU A 79 -15.39 -26.77 -1.90
N ALA A 80 -16.51 -27.08 -1.24
CA ALA A 80 -17.52 -28.00 -1.76
C ALA A 80 -18.16 -27.45 -3.05
N GLU A 81 -18.53 -26.16 -3.05
CA GLU A 81 -19.06 -25.47 -4.22
C GLU A 81 -18.05 -25.43 -5.37
N GLN A 82 -16.78 -25.15 -5.09
CA GLN A 82 -15.73 -25.09 -6.11
C GLN A 82 -15.53 -26.45 -6.77
N ARG A 83 -15.50 -27.53 -5.98
CA ARG A 83 -15.42 -28.92 -6.51
C ARG A 83 -16.64 -29.26 -7.37
N GLN A 84 -17.82 -28.84 -6.96
CA GLN A 84 -19.05 -29.06 -7.73
C GLN A 84 -19.05 -28.27 -9.04
N TRP A 85 -18.62 -27.01 -9.00
CA TRP A 85 -18.47 -26.17 -10.18
C TRP A 85 -17.45 -26.76 -11.18
N LEU A 86 -16.31 -27.28 -10.71
CA LEU A 86 -15.33 -27.94 -11.58
C LEU A 86 -15.93 -29.11 -12.36
N LYS A 87 -16.82 -29.90 -11.74
CA LYS A 87 -17.57 -30.97 -12.45
C LYS A 87 -18.49 -30.41 -13.52
N GLN A 88 -19.17 -29.30 -13.24
CA GLN A 88 -20.05 -28.62 -14.21
C GLN A 88 -19.24 -28.06 -15.39
N ARG A 89 -18.13 -27.35 -15.11
CA ARG A 89 -17.20 -26.84 -16.12
C ARG A 89 -16.66 -27.97 -17.00
N ASN A 90 -16.23 -29.07 -16.40
CA ASN A 90 -15.65 -30.20 -17.15
C ASN A 90 -16.68 -30.90 -18.07
N ALA A 91 -18.00 -30.73 -17.81
CA ALA A 91 -19.05 -31.21 -18.72
C ALA A 91 -19.08 -30.45 -20.05
N CYS A 92 -18.43 -29.29 -20.17
CA CYS A 92 -18.24 -28.59 -21.45
C CYS A 92 -17.50 -29.43 -22.49
N SER A 93 -16.69 -30.41 -22.07
CA SER A 93 -16.03 -31.37 -22.98
C SER A 93 -17.02 -32.16 -23.84
N LYS A 94 -18.28 -32.27 -23.42
CA LYS A 94 -19.36 -32.90 -24.20
C LYS A 94 -19.88 -32.03 -25.36
N LYS A 95 -19.55 -30.73 -25.38
CA LYS A 95 -19.95 -29.76 -26.39
C LYS A 95 -18.78 -29.42 -27.30
N THR A 96 -18.23 -30.41 -28.02
CA THR A 96 -16.94 -30.28 -28.72
C THR A 96 -16.85 -29.07 -29.66
N SER A 97 -17.92 -28.72 -30.38
CA SER A 97 -17.95 -27.56 -31.29
C SER A 97 -18.13 -26.20 -30.62
N GLN A 98 -18.46 -26.18 -29.33
CA GLN A 98 -18.73 -24.98 -28.53
C GLN A 98 -17.93 -24.99 -27.21
N LEU A 99 -16.86 -25.78 -27.16
CA LEU A 99 -16.08 -25.99 -25.95
C LEU A 99 -15.51 -24.66 -25.42
N PRO A 100 -14.89 -23.81 -26.25
CA PRO A 100 -14.38 -22.52 -25.80
C PRO A 100 -15.47 -21.61 -25.22
N GLU A 101 -16.62 -21.50 -25.88
CA GLU A 101 -17.73 -20.66 -25.45
C GLU A 101 -18.34 -21.17 -24.14
N CYS A 102 -18.52 -22.49 -24.03
CA CYS A 102 -19.01 -23.13 -22.80
C CYS A 102 -18.07 -22.86 -21.62
N LEU A 103 -16.75 -22.97 -21.83
CA LEU A 103 -15.75 -22.67 -20.81
C LEU A 103 -15.79 -21.19 -20.42
N ARG A 104 -15.78 -20.30 -21.40
CA ARG A 104 -15.82 -18.85 -21.19
C ARG A 104 -17.04 -18.45 -20.34
N ASP A 105 -18.23 -18.93 -20.69
CA ASP A 105 -19.46 -18.62 -19.96
C ASP A 105 -19.45 -19.21 -18.54
N SER A 106 -19.01 -20.47 -18.39
CA SER A 106 -18.92 -21.14 -17.08
C SER A 106 -17.93 -20.44 -16.14
N MET A 107 -16.77 -20.02 -16.66
CA MET A 107 -15.71 -19.37 -15.88
C MET A 107 -16.09 -17.93 -15.54
N ALA A 108 -16.61 -17.16 -16.51
CA ALA A 108 -17.09 -15.80 -16.27
C ALA A 108 -18.21 -15.77 -15.22
N HIS A 109 -19.15 -16.72 -15.28
CA HIS A 109 -20.20 -16.84 -14.26
C HIS A 109 -19.62 -17.14 -12.88
N ARG A 110 -18.66 -18.08 -12.77
CA ARG A 110 -18.05 -18.42 -11.47
C ARG A 110 -17.24 -17.28 -10.88
N ILE A 111 -16.51 -16.52 -11.71
CA ILE A 111 -15.79 -15.31 -11.27
C ILE A 111 -16.76 -14.31 -10.63
N LYS A 112 -17.94 -14.11 -11.22
CA LYS A 112 -18.98 -13.25 -10.65
C LYS A 112 -19.47 -13.77 -9.28
N VAL A 113 -19.80 -15.06 -9.20
CA VAL A 113 -20.24 -15.69 -7.94
C VAL A 113 -19.17 -15.58 -6.85
N LEU A 114 -17.91 -15.87 -7.18
CA LEU A 114 -16.79 -15.73 -6.24
C LEU A 114 -16.62 -14.26 -5.82
N GLY A 115 -16.77 -13.30 -6.74
CA GLY A 115 -16.72 -11.87 -6.41
C GLY A 115 -17.79 -11.43 -5.40
N GLU A 116 -19.03 -11.93 -5.55
CA GLU A 116 -20.11 -11.70 -4.60
C GLU A 116 -19.81 -12.31 -3.22
N GLN A 117 -19.25 -13.54 -3.21
CA GLN A 117 -18.82 -14.22 -1.98
C GLN A 117 -17.69 -13.47 -1.27
N VAL A 118 -16.66 -13.02 -2.01
CA VAL A 118 -15.56 -12.20 -1.48
C VAL A 118 -16.11 -10.93 -0.82
N ALA A 119 -17.02 -10.22 -1.49
CA ALA A 119 -17.59 -8.99 -0.95
C ALA A 119 -18.39 -9.24 0.36
N GLN A 120 -19.16 -10.33 0.40
CA GLN A 120 -19.91 -10.70 1.61
C GLN A 120 -18.98 -11.09 2.76
N GLN A 121 -17.96 -11.90 2.48
CA GLN A 121 -16.99 -12.37 3.47
C GLN A 121 -16.12 -11.22 4.00
N ASP A 122 -15.65 -10.32 3.13
CA ASP A 122 -14.87 -9.14 3.54
C ASP A 122 -15.70 -8.18 4.41
N LYS A 123 -16.99 -8.03 4.12
CA LYS A 123 -17.91 -7.28 4.98
C LYS A 123 -18.01 -7.91 6.37
N ALA A 124 -18.28 -9.21 6.45
CA ALA A 124 -18.39 -9.93 7.72
C ALA A 124 -17.08 -9.90 8.54
N PHE A 125 -15.93 -10.01 7.86
CA PHE A 125 -14.63 -9.87 8.49
C PHE A 125 -14.41 -8.45 9.01
N THR A 126 -14.77 -7.44 8.22
CA THR A 126 -14.67 -6.03 8.62
C THR A 126 -15.52 -5.74 9.85
N GLU A 127 -16.76 -6.23 9.90
CA GLU A 127 -17.64 -6.12 11.09
C GLU A 127 -17.01 -6.80 12.31
N THR A 128 -16.34 -7.94 12.12
CA THR A 128 -15.63 -8.65 13.18
C THR A 128 -14.44 -7.85 13.71
N VAL A 129 -13.65 -7.23 12.83
CA VAL A 129 -12.53 -6.35 13.24
C VAL A 129 -13.05 -5.08 13.92
N GLN A 130 -14.13 -4.48 13.43
CA GLN A 130 -14.72 -3.30 14.06
C GLN A 130 -15.27 -3.58 15.46
N LEU A 131 -15.73 -4.82 15.71
CA LEU A 131 -16.20 -5.26 17.03
C LEU A 131 -15.10 -5.16 18.10
N ILE A 132 -13.81 -5.16 17.75
CA ILE A 132 -12.69 -4.98 18.69
C ILE A 132 -12.87 -3.72 19.55
N GLN A 133 -13.42 -2.65 18.97
CA GLN A 133 -13.58 -1.38 19.66
C GLN A 133 -14.67 -1.41 20.74
N VAL A 134 -15.61 -2.36 20.66
CA VAL A 134 -16.81 -2.44 21.50
C VAL A 134 -16.74 -3.65 22.44
N ASP A 135 -16.38 -4.82 21.91
CA ASP A 135 -16.27 -6.09 22.62
C ASP A 135 -15.07 -6.90 22.09
N PRO A 136 -13.85 -6.62 22.60
CA PRO A 136 -12.65 -7.31 22.16
C PRO A 136 -12.66 -8.82 22.46
N ALA A 137 -13.42 -9.28 23.46
CA ALA A 137 -13.55 -10.70 23.77
C ALA A 137 -14.38 -11.44 22.72
N ALA A 138 -15.54 -10.88 22.36
CA ALA A 138 -16.37 -11.44 21.29
C ALA A 138 -15.66 -11.38 19.93
N ALA A 139 -14.91 -10.31 19.65
CA ALA A 139 -14.08 -10.20 18.46
C ALA A 139 -12.99 -11.30 18.43
N ALA A 140 -12.30 -11.54 19.55
CA ALA A 140 -11.29 -12.59 19.66
C ALA A 140 -11.85 -13.98 19.36
N VAL A 141 -13.03 -14.30 19.89
CA VAL A 141 -13.71 -15.59 19.61
C VAL A 141 -13.98 -15.74 18.12
N LYS A 142 -14.58 -14.74 17.47
CA LYS A 142 -14.88 -14.77 16.03
C LYS A 142 -13.62 -14.85 15.19
N LEU A 143 -12.61 -14.02 15.48
CA LEU A 143 -11.33 -14.02 14.74
C LEU A 143 -10.61 -15.37 14.83
N ASN A 144 -10.79 -16.11 15.92
CA ASN A 144 -10.20 -17.42 16.08
C ASN A 144 -10.78 -18.48 15.11
N ASP A 145 -11.98 -18.27 14.57
CA ASP A 145 -12.58 -19.17 13.58
C ASP A 145 -12.01 -18.98 12.17
N TYR A 146 -11.31 -17.86 11.93
CA TYR A 146 -10.60 -17.58 10.69
C TYR A 146 -9.17 -18.15 10.73
N ARG A 147 -8.70 -18.57 9.54
CA ARG A 147 -7.35 -19.13 9.35
C ARG A 147 -6.41 -18.20 8.60
N SER A 148 -6.89 -17.01 8.22
CA SER A 148 -6.11 -16.05 7.45
C SER A 148 -4.97 -15.44 8.27
N ALA A 149 -3.94 -14.97 7.58
CA ALA A 149 -2.86 -14.21 8.21
C ALA A 149 -3.41 -12.97 8.93
N GLU A 150 -4.44 -12.34 8.37
CA GLU A 150 -5.01 -11.14 8.95
C GLU A 150 -5.78 -11.41 10.24
N ALA A 151 -6.58 -12.46 10.30
CA ALA A 151 -7.19 -12.87 11.55
C ALA A 151 -6.15 -13.17 12.62
N SER A 152 -5.08 -13.84 12.21
CA SER A 152 -3.98 -14.21 13.08
C SER A 152 -3.28 -12.97 13.64
N VAL A 153 -3.00 -11.95 12.83
CA VAL A 153 -2.36 -10.72 13.31
C VAL A 153 -3.31 -9.84 14.13
N TRP A 154 -4.63 -9.84 13.85
CA TRP A 154 -5.61 -9.21 14.73
C TRP A 154 -5.69 -9.88 16.11
N LEU A 155 -5.50 -11.20 16.18
CA LEU A 155 -5.36 -11.89 17.47
C LEU A 155 -4.06 -11.51 18.20
N LEU A 156 -2.96 -11.25 17.48
CA LEU A 156 -1.75 -10.68 18.08
C LEU A 156 -2.00 -9.26 18.60
N TYR A 157 -2.70 -8.42 17.83
CA TYR A 157 -3.12 -7.08 18.25
C TYR A 157 -3.96 -7.14 19.53
N LEU A 158 -4.98 -8.00 19.56
CA LEU A 158 -5.84 -8.18 20.72
C LEU A 158 -5.07 -8.63 21.96
N HIS A 159 -4.15 -9.59 21.80
CA HIS A 159 -3.26 -10.04 22.88
C HIS A 159 -2.38 -8.90 23.42
N GLN A 160 -1.82 -8.09 22.52
CA GLN A 160 -0.84 -7.08 22.87
C GLN A 160 -1.46 -5.78 23.41
N PHE A 161 -2.62 -5.37 22.89
CA PHE A 161 -3.20 -4.05 23.16
C PHE A 161 -4.58 -4.12 23.85
N GLU A 162 -5.24 -5.27 23.85
CA GLU A 162 -6.60 -5.45 24.40
C GLU A 162 -6.65 -6.56 25.45
N SER A 163 -6.22 -6.26 26.68
CA SER A 163 -6.24 -7.26 27.77
C SER A 163 -7.60 -7.90 28.02
N ALA A 164 -8.70 -7.18 27.78
CA ALA A 164 -10.07 -7.68 27.90
C ALA A 164 -10.45 -8.73 26.84
N SER A 165 -9.63 -8.93 25.80
CA SER A 165 -9.88 -9.91 24.73
C SER A 165 -9.81 -11.37 25.18
N GLY A 166 -9.09 -11.66 26.26
CA GLY A 166 -8.86 -13.02 26.74
C GLY A 166 -7.96 -13.88 25.83
N VAL A 167 -7.32 -13.31 24.81
CA VAL A 167 -6.35 -14.03 23.98
C VAL A 167 -5.16 -14.45 24.83
N SER A 168 -4.86 -15.75 24.88
CA SER A 168 -3.74 -16.28 25.68
C SER A 168 -2.40 -16.19 24.94
N ASP A 169 -1.29 -16.16 25.69
CA ASP A 169 0.08 -16.27 25.14
C ASP A 169 0.25 -17.48 24.23
N LYS A 170 -0.35 -18.61 24.58
CA LYS A 170 -0.28 -19.85 23.79
C LYS A 170 -0.94 -19.66 22.43
N LEU A 171 -2.13 -19.03 22.40
CA LEU A 171 -2.83 -18.74 21.15
C LEU A 171 -2.05 -17.71 20.33
N ALA A 172 -1.58 -16.63 20.94
CA ALA A 172 -0.81 -15.59 20.25
C ALA A 172 0.46 -16.16 19.58
N ARG A 173 1.24 -17.00 20.28
CA ARG A 173 2.42 -17.66 19.68
C ARG A 173 2.07 -18.57 18.51
N ALA A 174 0.97 -19.33 18.62
CA ALA A 174 0.50 -20.19 17.54
C ALA A 174 0.09 -19.36 16.31
N ARG A 175 -0.59 -18.22 16.51
CA ARG A 175 -0.98 -17.30 15.44
C ARG A 175 0.20 -16.57 14.82
N TYR A 176 1.21 -16.20 15.61
CA TYR A 176 2.44 -15.62 15.09
C TYR A 176 3.16 -16.59 14.12
N ALA A 177 3.30 -17.86 14.50
CA ALA A 177 3.86 -18.88 13.61
C ALA A 177 3.02 -19.05 12.31
N GLN A 178 1.70 -18.94 12.38
CA GLN A 178 0.82 -18.97 11.20
C GLN A 178 1.03 -17.77 10.28
N VAL A 179 1.21 -16.56 10.84
CA VAL A 179 1.51 -15.35 10.05
C VAL A 179 2.82 -15.54 9.28
N LEU A 180 3.90 -15.96 9.96
CA LEU A 180 5.20 -16.18 9.32
C LEU A 180 5.14 -17.22 8.19
N ALA A 181 4.37 -18.29 8.38
CA ALA A 181 4.22 -19.35 7.38
C ALA A 181 3.38 -18.93 6.15
N ARG A 182 2.62 -17.83 6.23
CA ARG A 182 1.72 -17.39 5.15
C ARG A 182 2.35 -16.36 4.22
N PHE A 183 3.42 -15.68 4.63
CA PHE A 183 4.15 -14.78 3.76
C PHE A 183 4.71 -15.56 2.56
N ASN A 184 4.21 -15.24 1.37
CA ASN A 184 4.57 -15.95 0.14
C ASN A 184 5.99 -15.60 -0.35
N ASN A 185 6.58 -14.53 0.18
CA ASN A 185 7.92 -14.03 -0.15
C ASN A 185 8.90 -14.30 1.01
N GLU A 186 9.95 -15.07 0.75
CA GLU A 186 11.02 -15.40 1.70
C GLU A 186 11.63 -14.15 2.36
N TYR A 187 11.74 -13.05 1.62
CA TYR A 187 12.22 -11.77 2.16
C TYR A 187 11.25 -11.16 3.18
N THR A 188 9.94 -11.21 2.91
CA THR A 188 8.92 -10.68 3.85
C THR A 188 8.84 -11.56 5.09
N ALA A 189 8.95 -12.89 4.93
CA ALA A 189 9.03 -13.83 6.03
C ALA A 189 10.28 -13.60 6.90
N SER A 190 11.45 -13.41 6.29
CA SER A 190 12.70 -13.10 7.00
C SER A 190 12.59 -11.81 7.79
N MET A 191 12.14 -10.73 7.16
CA MET A 191 11.98 -9.44 7.82
C MET A 191 10.99 -9.54 9.00
N ALA A 192 9.87 -10.24 8.81
CA ALA A 192 8.87 -10.46 9.86
C ALA A 192 9.42 -11.26 11.06
N ALA A 193 10.36 -12.19 10.84
CA ALA A 193 11.06 -12.90 11.90
C ALA A 193 12.04 -11.98 12.66
N ASP A 194 12.70 -11.07 11.94
CA ASP A 194 13.68 -10.13 12.51
C ASP A 194 13.06 -9.00 13.35
N LEU A 195 11.74 -8.77 13.23
CA LEU A 195 11.01 -7.81 14.07
C LEU A 195 11.10 -8.12 15.58
N GLY A 196 11.44 -9.35 15.96
CA GLY A 196 11.66 -9.73 17.34
C GLY A 196 10.38 -9.82 18.18
N TYR A 197 9.27 -10.29 17.60
CA TYR A 197 7.97 -10.44 18.29
C TYR A 197 8.06 -11.21 19.63
N GLU A 198 8.96 -12.20 19.71
CA GLU A 198 9.13 -13.01 20.91
C GLU A 198 9.64 -12.20 22.12
N LYS A 199 10.39 -11.12 21.89
CA LYS A 199 10.99 -10.29 22.95
C LYS A 199 9.97 -9.27 23.46
N PRO A 200 9.73 -9.17 24.78
CA PRO A 200 8.78 -8.19 25.33
C PRO A 200 9.03 -6.75 24.89
N ALA A 201 10.30 -6.33 24.76
CA ALA A 201 10.68 -4.97 24.41
C ALA A 201 10.28 -4.56 22.97
N THR A 202 10.15 -5.51 22.05
CA THR A 202 9.85 -5.25 20.63
C THR A 202 8.50 -5.83 20.20
N ARG A 203 7.79 -6.56 21.07
CA ARG A 203 6.53 -7.22 20.71
C ARG A 203 5.47 -6.26 20.22
N ALA A 204 5.34 -5.09 20.84
CA ALA A 204 4.35 -4.09 20.45
C ALA A 204 4.59 -3.55 19.03
N SER A 205 5.81 -3.10 18.73
CA SER A 205 6.17 -2.63 17.39
C SER A 205 6.09 -3.76 16.37
N ALA A 206 6.61 -4.95 16.69
CA ALA A 206 6.52 -6.12 15.83
C ALA A 206 5.07 -6.47 15.48
N THR A 207 4.14 -6.41 16.44
CA THR A 207 2.71 -6.68 16.20
C THR A 207 2.11 -5.70 15.19
N LEU A 208 2.41 -4.40 15.34
CA LEU A 208 1.89 -3.36 14.44
C LEU A 208 2.52 -3.45 13.05
N THR A 209 3.83 -3.72 12.96
CA THR A 209 4.51 -3.93 11.67
C THR A 209 4.01 -5.19 10.97
N LEU A 210 3.77 -6.30 11.69
CA LEU A 210 3.13 -7.48 11.11
C LEU A 210 1.73 -7.16 10.58
N LEU A 211 0.95 -6.36 11.30
CA LEU A 211 -0.38 -5.95 10.84
C LEU A 211 -0.27 -5.16 9.53
N ARG A 212 0.66 -4.21 9.47
CA ARG A 212 0.99 -3.47 8.24
C ARG A 212 1.33 -4.42 7.09
N LEU A 213 2.26 -5.36 7.29
CA LEU A 213 2.70 -6.29 6.26
C LEU A 213 1.57 -7.17 5.72
N VAL A 214 0.76 -7.71 6.63
CA VAL A 214 -0.36 -8.55 6.24
C VAL A 214 -1.40 -7.76 5.46
N LEU A 215 -1.63 -6.49 5.80
CA LEU A 215 -2.54 -5.61 5.06
C LEU A 215 -2.00 -5.23 3.68
N GLU A 216 -0.69 -5.02 3.51
CA GLU A 216 -0.04 -4.78 2.20
C GLU A 216 -0.21 -5.95 1.23
N GLU A 217 -0.17 -7.19 1.72
CA GLU A 217 -0.31 -8.38 0.87
C GLU A 217 -1.75 -8.67 0.44
N ARG A 218 -2.73 -7.94 0.97
CA ARG A 218 -4.14 -8.17 0.61
C ARG A 218 -4.44 -7.66 -0.78
N SER A 219 -5.25 -8.43 -1.50
CA SER A 219 -5.82 -8.03 -2.79
C SER A 219 -6.86 -6.90 -2.71
N ASN A 220 -7.17 -6.38 -1.52
CA ASN A 220 -8.10 -5.26 -1.31
C ASN A 220 -7.43 -4.13 -0.50
N PRO A 221 -6.64 -3.25 -1.16
CA PRO A 221 -5.93 -2.16 -0.51
C PRO A 221 -6.85 -1.05 0.01
N GLU A 222 -8.14 -1.06 -0.35
CA GLU A 222 -9.10 -0.03 0.07
C GLU A 222 -9.63 -0.22 1.49
N SER A 223 -9.33 -1.35 2.14
CA SER A 223 -9.89 -1.70 3.45
C SER A 223 -9.48 -0.73 4.56
N GLN A 224 -10.45 0.02 5.08
CA GLN A 224 -10.26 1.02 6.15
C GLN A 224 -10.36 0.46 7.57
N ARG A 225 -10.47 -0.87 7.73
CA ARG A 225 -10.81 -1.48 9.03
C ARG A 225 -9.75 -1.35 10.11
N HIS A 226 -8.51 -1.13 9.72
CA HIS A 226 -7.41 -0.92 10.66
C HIS A 226 -7.33 0.51 11.17
N CYS A 227 -8.02 1.48 10.53
CA CYS A 227 -7.81 2.91 10.78
C CYS A 227 -8.06 3.36 12.21
N PHE A 228 -8.89 2.63 12.97
CA PHE A 228 -9.13 2.95 14.38
C PHE A 228 -7.88 2.82 15.25
N ILE A 229 -6.90 2.00 14.85
CA ILE A 229 -5.69 1.76 15.66
C ILE A 229 -4.85 3.03 15.80
N PHE A 230 -4.87 3.92 14.80
CA PHE A 230 -4.04 5.12 14.80
C PHE A 230 -4.35 6.03 15.98
N LYS A 231 -5.63 6.36 16.17
CA LYS A 231 -6.08 7.16 17.32
C LYS A 231 -5.98 6.39 18.65
N ARG A 232 -6.14 5.07 18.62
CA ARG A 232 -6.16 4.23 19.83
C ARG A 232 -4.77 3.97 20.40
N ILE A 233 -3.77 3.79 19.52
CA ILE A 233 -2.40 3.42 19.88
C ILE A 233 -1.45 4.61 19.82
N GLY A 234 -1.71 5.59 18.94
CA GLY A 234 -0.87 6.77 18.77
C GLY A 234 0.41 6.47 17.98
N TRP A 235 1.50 7.19 18.32
CA TRP A 235 2.78 7.17 17.62
C TRP A 235 3.29 5.78 17.19
N PRO A 236 3.24 4.72 18.02
CA PRO A 236 3.72 3.40 17.60
C PRO A 236 2.99 2.84 16.36
N ALA A 237 1.70 3.15 16.20
CA ALA A 237 0.94 2.73 15.01
C ALA A 237 1.35 3.53 13.78
N TYR A 238 1.55 4.85 13.91
CA TYR A 238 2.05 5.68 12.82
C TYR A 238 3.45 5.24 12.39
N ASP A 239 4.35 4.96 13.33
CA ASP A 239 5.71 4.49 13.01
C ASP A 239 5.71 3.15 12.27
N ALA A 240 4.86 2.21 12.70
CA ALA A 240 4.75 0.92 12.04
C ALA A 240 4.15 0.98 10.63
N PHE A 241 3.47 2.07 10.28
CA PHE A 241 2.83 2.30 8.98
C PHE A 241 3.54 3.43 8.17
N GLY A 242 4.72 3.88 8.60
CA GLY A 242 5.57 4.77 7.81
C GLY A 242 6.34 4.05 6.72
N GLY A 243 7.49 4.61 6.34
CA GLY A 243 8.46 3.98 5.46
C GLY A 243 9.04 2.73 6.11
N LEU A 244 8.98 1.61 5.40
CA LEU A 244 9.40 0.30 5.92
C LEU A 244 10.46 -0.35 5.03
N TRP A 245 10.29 -0.25 3.72
CA TRP A 245 11.11 -1.02 2.77
C TRP A 245 12.31 -0.22 2.22
N GLY A 246 12.19 1.10 2.12
CA GLY A 246 13.13 1.90 1.33
C GLY A 246 13.07 1.50 -0.14
N SER A 247 11.86 1.24 -0.67
CA SER A 247 11.66 0.85 -2.06
C SER A 247 10.30 1.28 -2.59
N SER A 248 10.06 1.12 -3.89
CA SER A 248 8.76 1.42 -4.49
C SER A 248 7.58 0.66 -3.86
N ARG A 249 7.85 -0.42 -3.10
CA ARG A 249 6.84 -1.13 -2.30
C ARG A 249 6.19 -0.25 -1.23
N ASP A 250 6.88 0.78 -0.74
CA ASP A 250 6.32 1.74 0.22
C ASP A 250 5.12 2.55 -0.36
N ASN A 251 4.96 2.58 -1.70
CA ASN A 251 3.75 3.13 -2.33
C ASN A 251 2.49 2.26 -2.11
N MET A 252 2.65 1.00 -1.71
CA MET A 252 1.57 0.05 -1.46
C MET A 252 1.13 0.02 0.01
N ALA A 253 1.69 0.92 0.82
CA ALA A 253 1.28 1.15 2.18
C ALA A 253 -0.26 1.27 2.32
N PRO A 254 -0.91 0.52 3.23
CA PRO A 254 -2.35 0.53 3.41
C PRO A 254 -2.76 1.76 4.23
N TYR A 255 -2.66 2.95 3.64
CA TYR A 255 -3.06 4.18 4.31
C TYR A 255 -4.58 4.32 4.42
N CYS A 256 -5.01 5.01 5.48
CA CYS A 256 -6.40 5.38 5.64
C CYS A 256 -6.80 6.51 4.70
N SER A 257 -7.94 6.33 4.03
CA SER A 257 -8.59 7.38 3.26
C SER A 257 -9.41 8.27 4.18
N LEU A 258 -9.20 9.57 4.05
CA LEU A 258 -9.92 10.59 4.81
C LEU A 258 -10.85 11.39 3.88
N PRO A 259 -12.15 11.52 4.20
CA PRO A 259 -13.06 12.34 3.42
C PRO A 259 -12.67 13.83 3.46
N ASP A 260 -12.28 14.32 4.63
CA ASP A 260 -11.88 15.71 4.88
C ASP A 260 -10.38 15.81 5.19
N ASP A 261 -9.54 15.52 4.19
CA ASP A 261 -8.07 15.60 4.30
C ASP A 261 -7.59 17.07 4.19
N LEU A 262 -6.98 17.59 5.26
CA LEU A 262 -6.36 18.92 5.31
C LEU A 262 -5.40 19.15 4.14
N PHE A 263 -4.57 18.17 3.81
CA PHE A 263 -3.51 18.31 2.80
C PHE A 263 -4.08 18.27 1.38
N ARG A 264 -5.33 17.83 1.19
CA ARG A 264 -6.05 17.94 -0.09
C ARG A 264 -6.72 19.29 -0.32
N ARG A 265 -6.72 20.19 0.68
CA ARG A 265 -7.24 21.55 0.52
C ARG A 265 -6.39 22.33 -0.51
N PRO A 266 -6.99 23.17 -1.38
CA PRO A 266 -6.25 23.84 -2.46
C PRO A 266 -5.02 24.66 -2.03
N VAL A 267 -5.04 25.24 -0.82
CA VAL A 267 -3.93 26.03 -0.28
C VAL A 267 -2.72 25.14 0.03
N TRP A 268 -2.95 23.98 0.66
CA TRP A 268 -1.91 22.98 0.91
C TRP A 268 -1.38 22.37 -0.39
N GLN A 269 -2.26 22.06 -1.35
CA GLN A 269 -1.86 21.55 -2.66
C GLN A 269 -0.97 22.53 -3.42
N ARG A 270 -1.25 23.84 -3.33
CA ARG A 270 -0.38 24.88 -3.91
C ARG A 270 1.01 24.88 -3.27
N LEU A 271 1.10 24.79 -1.94
CA LEU A 271 2.38 24.72 -1.25
C LEU A 271 3.16 23.46 -1.65
N SER A 272 2.49 22.31 -1.70
CA SER A 272 3.09 21.05 -2.18
C SER A 272 3.63 21.17 -3.59
N GLN A 273 2.88 21.80 -4.51
CA GLN A 273 3.33 21.94 -5.89
C GLN A 273 4.59 22.80 -6.02
N LEU A 274 4.71 23.86 -5.21
CA LEU A 274 5.93 24.69 -5.19
C LEU A 274 7.15 23.88 -4.74
N PHE A 275 6.99 22.96 -3.77
CA PHE A 275 8.05 22.05 -3.35
C PHE A 275 8.34 20.98 -4.40
N ASN A 276 7.32 20.45 -5.07
CA ASN A 276 7.49 19.48 -6.15
C ASN A 276 8.35 20.05 -7.28
N THR A 277 8.18 21.33 -7.64
CA THR A 277 9.04 21.99 -8.62
C THR A 277 10.51 22.07 -8.18
N GLN A 278 10.81 22.16 -6.88
CA GLN A 278 12.19 22.08 -6.40
C GLN A 278 12.70 20.63 -6.42
N MET A 279 11.88 19.67 -5.97
CA MET A 279 12.23 18.25 -5.99
C MET A 279 12.43 17.70 -7.41
N GLU A 280 11.71 18.21 -8.41
CA GLU A 280 11.90 17.85 -9.82
C GLU A 280 13.33 18.13 -10.31
N ARG A 281 13.98 19.19 -9.79
CA ARG A 281 15.35 19.58 -10.19
C ARG A 281 16.39 18.56 -9.76
N ILE A 282 16.17 17.90 -8.63
CA ILE A 282 17.05 16.88 -8.04
C ILE A 282 16.56 15.45 -8.30
N SER A 283 15.46 15.29 -9.06
CA SER A 283 14.79 14.00 -9.23
C SER A 283 15.60 12.95 -9.98
N SER A 284 16.57 13.37 -10.81
CA SER A 284 17.51 12.48 -11.49
C SER A 284 18.38 11.69 -10.52
N SER A 285 18.61 12.21 -9.31
CA SER A 285 19.39 11.53 -8.28
C SER A 285 18.58 10.51 -7.49
N PHE A 286 17.25 10.48 -7.63
CA PHE A 286 16.40 9.63 -6.80
C PHE A 286 16.54 8.13 -7.16
N GLY A 287 17.01 7.35 -6.19
CA GLY A 287 16.86 5.89 -6.18
C GLY A 287 15.50 5.46 -5.61
N THR A 288 15.25 4.14 -5.54
CA THR A 288 14.00 3.61 -4.95
C THR A 288 13.87 3.86 -3.43
N ILE A 289 14.97 4.24 -2.75
CA ILE A 289 14.97 4.50 -1.31
C ILE A 289 14.06 5.66 -0.90
N VAL A 290 13.87 6.66 -1.77
CA VAL A 290 13.06 7.86 -1.49
C VAL A 290 11.59 7.55 -1.18
N PHE A 291 11.08 6.41 -1.66
CA PHE A 291 9.70 6.00 -1.41
C PHE A 291 9.45 5.71 0.08
N GLY A 292 10.47 5.32 0.84
CA GLY A 292 10.39 5.22 2.30
C GLY A 292 10.13 6.59 2.94
N THR A 293 10.88 7.61 2.53
CA THR A 293 10.68 8.99 2.99
C THR A 293 9.29 9.53 2.64
N PHE A 294 8.81 9.26 1.43
CA PHE A 294 7.47 9.68 1.01
C PHE A 294 6.37 8.98 1.80
N ALA A 295 6.58 7.71 2.17
CA ALA A 295 5.70 6.99 3.07
C ALA A 295 5.67 7.60 4.48
N ASP A 296 6.83 8.00 5.01
CA ASP A 296 6.91 8.73 6.29
C ASP A 296 6.15 10.07 6.25
N TRP A 297 6.26 10.82 5.15
CA TRP A 297 5.49 12.05 5.00
C TRP A 297 3.98 11.77 4.95
N ARG A 298 3.57 10.72 4.23
CA ARG A 298 2.16 10.38 4.10
C ARG A 298 1.56 9.93 5.43
N ILE A 299 2.31 9.19 6.25
CA ILE A 299 1.82 8.76 7.56
C ILE A 299 1.74 9.92 8.55
N ASP A 300 2.65 10.89 8.47
CA ASP A 300 2.58 12.12 9.25
C ASP A 300 1.37 12.97 8.88
N GLU A 301 1.08 13.12 7.58
CA GLU A 301 -0.13 13.80 7.12
C GLU A 301 -1.41 13.12 7.62
N LEU A 302 -1.44 11.78 7.68
CA LEU A 302 -2.54 11.04 8.29
C LEU A 302 -2.63 11.31 9.80
N HIS A 303 -1.50 11.34 10.50
CA HIS A 303 -1.46 11.64 11.94
C HIS A 303 -2.02 13.02 12.24
N ILE A 304 -1.55 14.04 11.52
CA ILE A 304 -2.01 15.42 11.68
C ILE A 304 -3.52 15.53 11.50
N ASN A 305 -4.08 14.84 10.50
CA ASN A 305 -5.53 14.86 10.29
C ASN A 305 -6.33 14.17 11.43
N LEU A 306 -5.80 13.09 12.00
CA LEU A 306 -6.52 12.25 12.96
C LEU A 306 -6.36 12.70 14.42
N ALA A 307 -5.18 13.22 14.79
CA ALA A 307 -4.83 13.63 16.14
C ALA A 307 -3.86 14.85 16.12
N PRO A 308 -4.31 16.02 15.64
CA PRO A 308 -3.47 17.22 15.59
C PRO A 308 -3.00 17.72 16.96
N GLU A 309 -3.68 17.32 18.05
CA GLU A 309 -3.28 17.61 19.43
C GLU A 309 -1.90 17.04 19.79
N ASP A 310 -1.48 15.94 19.17
CA ASP A 310 -0.17 15.32 19.39
C ASP A 310 0.98 16.21 18.90
N PHE A 311 0.69 17.23 18.11
CA PHE A 311 1.66 18.18 17.57
C PHE A 311 1.80 19.44 18.42
N ILE A 312 1.14 19.55 19.57
CA ILE A 312 1.35 20.68 20.51
C ILE A 312 2.70 20.53 21.22
N ALA A 313 2.98 19.32 21.73
CA ALA A 313 4.19 18.99 22.45
C ALA A 313 4.84 17.77 21.80
N ILE A 314 5.62 18.03 20.75
CA ILE A 314 6.29 16.99 19.97
C ILE A 314 7.80 17.09 20.13
N ASP A 315 8.41 15.97 20.48
CA ASP A 315 9.85 15.75 20.50
C ASP A 315 10.12 14.41 19.82
N LYS A 316 10.13 14.44 18.47
CA LYS A 316 10.28 13.25 17.65
C LYS A 316 11.36 13.47 16.59
N ALA A 317 12.27 12.51 16.49
CA ALA A 317 13.33 12.53 15.49
C ALA A 317 12.75 12.69 14.07
N GLY A 318 13.44 13.50 13.26
CA GLY A 318 13.01 13.83 11.89
C GLY A 318 11.80 14.78 11.79
N ARG A 319 11.28 15.30 12.91
CA ARG A 319 10.11 16.20 12.94
C ARG A 319 10.46 17.50 13.68
N SER A 320 11.31 18.31 13.04
CA SER A 320 11.75 19.60 13.58
C SER A 320 10.62 20.63 13.63
N THR A 321 10.40 21.22 14.80
CA THR A 321 9.47 22.33 15.02
C THR A 321 10.11 23.71 14.83
N SER A 322 11.38 23.76 14.41
CA SER A 322 12.09 25.01 14.15
C SER A 322 11.49 25.75 12.96
N ALA A 323 11.38 27.08 13.03
CA ALA A 323 10.87 27.88 11.91
C ALA A 323 11.72 27.63 10.64
N ALA A 324 11.05 27.21 9.57
CA ALA A 324 11.69 26.85 8.30
C ALA A 324 11.79 28.04 7.34
N GLU A 325 10.96 29.07 7.52
CA GLU A 325 10.92 30.28 6.68
C GLU A 325 12.28 30.99 6.56
N PRO A 326 13.15 31.08 7.58
CA PRO A 326 14.49 31.63 7.42
C PRO A 326 15.35 30.86 6.42
N ARG A 327 15.26 29.52 6.35
CA ARG A 327 15.99 28.69 5.37
C ARG A 327 15.55 29.05 3.95
N ILE A 328 14.24 29.16 3.74
CA ILE A 328 13.66 29.57 2.45
C ILE A 328 14.02 31.02 2.11
N ARG A 329 13.98 31.94 3.07
CA ARG A 329 14.32 33.36 2.84
C ARG A 329 15.80 33.58 2.54
N ASN A 330 16.68 32.72 3.05
CA ASN A 330 18.12 32.88 2.91
C ASN A 330 18.75 31.92 1.88
N GLY A 331 17.95 31.10 1.19
CA GLY A 331 18.43 30.18 0.15
C GLY A 331 19.18 30.88 -0.98
N ASP A 332 20.14 30.17 -1.61
CA ASP A 332 20.95 30.68 -2.71
C ASP A 332 20.05 31.04 -3.91
N ALA A 333 20.13 32.31 -4.35
CA ALA A 333 19.34 32.81 -5.46
C ALA A 333 19.69 32.15 -6.81
N LYS A 334 20.86 31.49 -6.93
CA LYS A 334 21.25 30.75 -8.14
C LYS A 334 20.50 29.42 -8.26
N VAL A 335 20.30 28.73 -7.14
CA VAL A 335 19.64 27.42 -7.08
C VAL A 335 18.14 27.58 -6.91
N TRP A 336 17.72 28.54 -6.08
CA TRP A 336 16.31 28.82 -5.78
C TRP A 336 15.99 30.31 -6.00
N PRO A 337 15.44 30.67 -7.17
CA PRO A 337 15.14 32.05 -7.55
C PRO A 337 14.31 32.80 -6.52
N VAL A 338 14.62 34.10 -6.32
CA VAL A 338 13.95 34.96 -5.32
C VAL A 338 12.44 34.97 -5.48
N ALA A 339 11.92 35.06 -6.71
CA ALA A 339 10.48 35.08 -6.97
C ALA A 339 9.78 33.78 -6.54
N GLU A 340 10.44 32.62 -6.69
CA GLU A 340 9.91 31.34 -6.24
C GLU A 340 9.90 31.25 -4.71
N ARG A 341 10.93 31.78 -4.04
CA ARG A 341 11.02 31.83 -2.58
C ARG A 341 9.97 32.76 -1.98
N GLU A 342 9.71 33.90 -2.61
CA GLU A 342 8.63 34.82 -2.22
C GLU A 342 7.25 34.18 -2.40
N ALA A 343 7.02 33.46 -3.51
CA ALA A 343 5.78 32.72 -3.73
C ALA A 343 5.59 31.62 -2.67
N MET A 344 6.65 30.91 -2.30
CA MET A 344 6.65 29.91 -1.23
C MET A 344 6.29 30.52 0.12
N LEU A 345 6.95 31.62 0.52
CA LEU A 345 6.69 32.31 1.78
C LEU A 345 5.24 32.83 1.86
N LYS A 346 4.68 33.30 0.74
CA LYS A 346 3.27 33.67 0.66
C LYS A 346 2.35 32.47 0.86
N ALA A 347 2.62 31.35 0.18
CA ALA A 347 1.83 30.13 0.32
C ALA A 347 1.88 29.57 1.76
N ILE A 348 3.03 29.65 2.43
CA ILE A 348 3.19 29.25 3.84
C ILE A 348 2.28 30.08 4.76
N ALA A 349 2.20 31.40 4.55
CA ALA A 349 1.31 32.25 5.34
C ALA A 349 -0.17 31.89 5.15
N GLU A 350 -0.58 31.61 3.90
CA GLU A 350 -1.94 31.15 3.60
C GLU A 350 -2.23 29.79 4.23
N VAL A 351 -1.28 28.85 4.20
CA VAL A 351 -1.38 27.52 4.82
C VAL A 351 -1.53 27.63 6.34
N ARG A 352 -0.72 28.47 7.00
CA ARG A 352 -0.82 28.71 8.45
C ARG A 352 -2.20 29.23 8.81
N GLN A 353 -2.73 30.20 8.06
CA GLN A 353 -4.05 30.75 8.33
C GLN A 353 -5.16 29.70 8.15
N LEU A 354 -5.15 28.96 7.03
CA LEU A 354 -6.12 27.89 6.79
C LEU A 354 -6.08 26.83 7.89
N THR A 355 -4.88 26.38 8.25
CA THR A 355 -4.69 25.31 9.23
C THR A 355 -5.09 25.76 10.62
N LEU A 356 -4.81 27.01 11.01
CA LEU A 356 -5.27 27.57 12.28
C LEU A 356 -6.81 27.56 12.38
N THR A 357 -7.49 28.04 11.33
CA THR A 357 -8.95 28.01 11.26
C THR A 357 -9.48 26.59 11.33
N TRP A 358 -8.89 25.66 10.57
CA TRP A 358 -9.25 24.23 10.61
C TRP A 358 -9.09 23.61 12.01
N LEU A 359 -7.98 23.89 12.71
CA LEU A 359 -7.75 23.39 14.07
C LEU A 359 -8.81 23.93 15.06
N GLN A 360 -9.20 25.20 14.93
CA GLN A 360 -10.17 25.82 15.84
C GLN A 360 -11.61 25.39 15.53
N GLU A 361 -12.01 25.47 14.26
CA GLU A 361 -13.41 25.29 13.85
C GLU A 361 -13.77 23.83 13.58
N GLU A 362 -12.90 23.07 12.91
CA GLU A 362 -13.19 21.68 12.54
C GLU A 362 -12.67 20.69 13.60
N LYS A 363 -11.56 21.00 14.28
CA LYS A 363 -10.98 20.14 15.33
C LYS A 363 -11.33 20.58 16.75
N GLY A 364 -11.97 21.73 16.93
CA GLY A 364 -12.44 22.20 18.22
C GLY A 364 -11.32 22.55 19.22
N MET A 365 -10.11 22.82 18.73
CA MET A 365 -8.98 23.18 19.58
C MET A 365 -9.13 24.59 20.15
N SER A 366 -8.63 24.80 21.37
CA SER A 366 -8.54 26.15 21.94
C SER A 366 -7.62 27.03 21.08
N VAL A 367 -7.86 28.35 21.12
CA VAL A 367 -7.04 29.32 20.36
C VAL A 367 -5.55 29.12 20.62
N GLN A 368 -5.17 29.01 21.89
CA GLN A 368 -3.78 28.81 22.29
C GLN A 368 -3.19 27.48 21.77
N ASN A 369 -3.92 26.38 21.90
CA ASN A 369 -3.41 25.08 21.44
C ASN A 369 -3.34 25.01 19.92
N ALA A 370 -4.30 25.61 19.23
CA ALA A 370 -4.32 25.70 17.77
C ALA A 370 -3.14 26.52 17.24
N GLU A 371 -2.78 27.62 17.90
CA GLU A 371 -1.60 28.43 17.56
C GLU A 371 -0.28 27.65 17.70
N ILE A 372 -0.13 26.86 18.77
CA ILE A 372 1.07 26.03 18.96
C ILE A 372 1.09 24.92 17.91
N ALA A 373 -0.02 24.17 17.76
CA ALA A 373 -0.11 23.04 16.85
C ALA A 373 0.12 23.47 15.40
N VAL A 374 -0.49 24.57 14.91
CA VAL A 374 -0.25 25.04 13.54
C VAL A 374 1.22 25.39 13.31
N ASN A 375 1.89 25.95 14.31
CA ASN A 375 3.29 26.31 14.19
C ASN A 375 4.18 25.09 14.03
N ASN A 376 3.96 24.07 14.84
CA ASN A 376 4.70 22.81 14.80
C ASN A 376 4.38 22.01 13.54
N ILE A 377 3.10 21.85 13.18
CA ILE A 377 2.65 21.13 11.98
C ILE A 377 3.30 21.69 10.72
N VAL A 378 3.22 23.00 10.53
CA VAL A 378 3.77 23.65 9.33
C VAL A 378 5.30 23.58 9.35
N ALA A 379 5.95 23.78 10.50
CA ALA A 379 7.40 23.66 10.62
C ALA A 379 7.89 22.24 10.27
N ILE A 380 7.24 21.20 10.79
CA ILE A 380 7.59 19.80 10.52
C ILE A 380 7.47 19.50 9.03
N TRP A 381 6.31 19.82 8.43
CA TRP A 381 6.05 19.55 7.02
C TRP A 381 7.07 20.24 6.11
N LEU A 382 7.46 21.48 6.44
CA LEU A 382 8.46 22.26 5.70
C LEU A 382 9.87 21.70 5.90
N ASN A 383 10.30 21.47 7.14
CA ASN A 383 11.65 20.98 7.43
C ASN A 383 11.89 19.61 6.80
N GLN A 384 10.93 18.69 6.85
CA GLN A 384 11.06 17.37 6.22
C GLN A 384 11.38 17.46 4.72
N ARG A 385 10.75 18.42 4.00
CA ARG A 385 10.97 18.62 2.56
C ARG A 385 12.27 19.38 2.27
N LEU A 386 12.61 20.36 3.11
CA LEU A 386 13.87 21.10 2.97
C LEU A 386 15.07 20.20 3.26
N ASP A 387 15.00 19.41 4.34
CA ASP A 387 16.04 18.44 4.70
C ASP A 387 16.24 17.43 3.57
N PHE A 388 15.15 16.94 2.97
CA PHE A 388 15.21 16.06 1.80
C PHE A 388 15.82 16.75 0.58
N ILE A 389 15.43 17.98 0.25
CA ILE A 389 16.03 18.70 -0.88
C ILE A 389 17.54 18.89 -0.65
N GLU A 390 17.93 19.34 0.54
CA GLU A 390 19.33 19.59 0.89
C GLU A 390 20.17 18.31 0.89
N GLU A 391 19.64 17.19 1.38
CA GLU A 391 20.33 15.90 1.37
C GLU A 391 20.65 15.42 -0.05
N TRP A 392 19.71 15.61 -0.98
CA TRP A 392 19.81 15.08 -2.34
C TRP A 392 20.44 16.06 -3.34
N ASP A 393 20.41 17.36 -3.08
CA ASP A 393 21.13 18.38 -3.86
C ASP A 393 22.66 18.20 -3.73
N LEU A 394 23.14 17.76 -2.55
CA LEU A 394 24.56 17.48 -2.29
C LEU A 394 25.09 16.21 -3.00
N SER A 395 24.22 15.41 -3.62
CA SER A 395 24.61 14.17 -4.28
C SER A 395 25.16 14.35 -5.70
N GLU A 396 25.06 15.54 -6.30
CA GLU A 396 25.66 15.84 -7.61
C GLU A 396 27.17 16.12 -7.56
N ASP A 397 27.72 16.39 -6.37
CA ASP A 397 29.14 16.73 -6.15
C ASP A 397 30.00 15.55 -5.63
N ALA A 398 29.46 14.33 -5.55
CA ALA A 398 30.16 13.11 -5.10
C ALA A 398 30.21 12.04 -6.21
#